data_AF-A0A3R7A254-F1
#
_entry.id   AF-A0A3R7A254-F1
#
_cell.length_a   1.000
_cell.length_b   1.000
_cell.length_c   1.000
_cell.angle_alpha   90.00
_cell.angle_beta   90.00
_cell.angle_gamma   90.00
#
_symmetry.space_group_name_H-M   'P 1'
#
loop_
_entity.id
_entity.type
_entity.pdbx_description
1 polymer ?
#
loop_
_entity_poly.entity_id
_entity_poly.type
_entity_poly.pdbx_seq_one_letter_code
_entity_poly.pdbx_strand_id
1 'polypeptide(L)'
;MLRIQQLKLPVIHTPEDLKAKMIKILRIRPEDLIRYEIIRKSLDARGGELKYVYLVDVEVKRELSVLKHCPKQVSKVVRTWYQFPAHGENPLNRRPVIIGAGPAGLFCGLMLARNGYAPIILERGERAEDRARAVETFWLTGKLNPTSNVQFGEGGAGTFSDGKLNTMVKDPVGRNRKVLELFVEAGAPEEILYENKPHLGTDQLIGIVTRMRKEIEDLGGEVRFGCRVTDLLTDRGQIRGVSYEQRQTADRVEEQELRTDVVVLAIGHSARDTFSMLKEKGIPMQAKSFAVGVRMEHPQHMINESQYGKDYPAILPAAAYKVTRQTGGGRGVYSFCMCPGGWVVNASSEEGHLAVNGMSYQARDSRNANSAMIVTVTPDDFPGTDVLAGVEFQRKLEKAAYGLCDGKVPVQLFGDFCRNVPSTMLGEVEPCIKGQYELSNVRTIFPQELSSALEEGIKGCEALIHGFSRSDAVLSGVESRTSSPVRIIRNTEFESKLSGLYPCGEGAGYAGGITSAAMDGLKIAEAIAKKYVPCYD
;
A
#
# COMPACT_ATOMS: atom_id res chain seq x y z
N MET A 1 24.28 -7.21 22.27
CA MET A 1 23.77 -5.83 22.42
C MET A 1 22.74 -5.79 23.54
N LEU A 2 22.62 -4.63 24.18
CA LEU A 2 21.60 -4.34 25.18
C LEU A 2 20.48 -3.50 24.54
N ARG A 3 19.22 -3.85 24.80
CA ARG A 3 18.04 -3.12 24.34
C ARG A 3 17.50 -2.26 25.46
N ILE A 4 17.44 -0.95 25.24
CA ILE A 4 16.75 -0.01 26.11
C ILE A 4 15.32 0.18 25.59
N GLN A 5 14.34 -0.18 26.41
CA GLN A 5 12.93 0.03 26.14
C GLN A 5 12.43 1.32 26.80
N GLN A 6 11.38 1.92 26.22
CA GLN A 6 10.68 3.07 26.79
C GLN A 6 11.61 4.24 27.14
N LEU A 7 12.61 4.51 26.30
CA LEU A 7 13.45 5.70 26.47
C LEU A 7 12.65 6.91 25.98
N LYS A 8 12.27 7.81 26.90
CA LYS A 8 11.41 8.96 26.61
C LYS A 8 12.20 10.27 26.62
N LEU A 9 11.95 11.11 25.62
CA LEU A 9 12.50 12.46 25.50
C LEU A 9 11.43 13.44 25.00
N PRO A 10 11.51 14.73 25.37
CA PRO A 10 10.68 15.78 24.76
C PRO A 10 10.84 15.81 23.24
N VAL A 11 9.81 16.22 22.50
CA VAL A 11 9.87 16.26 21.02
C VAL A 11 10.92 17.22 20.45
N ILE A 12 11.38 18.19 21.24
CA ILE A 12 12.41 19.18 20.88
C ILE A 12 13.84 18.77 21.26
N HIS A 13 14.06 17.54 21.74
CA HIS A 13 15.39 17.06 22.13
C HIS A 13 16.38 16.99 20.96
N THR A 14 17.66 17.07 21.28
CA THR A 14 18.78 16.93 20.34
C THR A 14 19.29 15.47 20.26
N PRO A 15 20.04 15.09 19.21
CA PRO A 15 20.74 13.79 19.17
C PRO A 15 21.65 13.57 20.39
N GLU A 16 22.28 14.63 20.89
CA GLU A 16 23.13 14.62 22.08
C GLU A 16 22.34 14.26 23.34
N ASP A 17 21.11 14.78 23.49
CA ASP A 17 20.22 14.44 24.60
C ASP A 17 19.86 12.94 24.58
N LEU A 18 19.62 12.37 23.40
CA LEU A 18 19.37 10.94 23.25
C LEU A 18 20.57 10.12 23.69
N LYS A 19 21.77 10.49 23.25
CA LYS A 19 23.03 9.85 23.66
C LYS A 19 23.26 9.95 25.17
N ALA A 20 23.10 11.13 25.74
CA ALA A 20 23.24 11.37 27.18
C ALA A 20 22.22 10.54 27.98
N LYS A 21 20.97 10.44 27.49
CA LYS A 21 19.93 9.63 28.12
C LYS A 21 20.27 8.14 28.12
N MET A 22 20.81 7.61 27.02
CA MET A 22 21.26 6.21 26.94
C MET A 22 22.38 5.93 27.95
N ILE A 23 23.41 6.78 27.99
CA ILE A 23 24.54 6.67 28.91
C ILE A 23 24.04 6.66 30.37
N LYS A 24 23.13 7.58 30.71
CA LYS A 24 22.53 7.69 32.04
C LYS A 24 21.73 6.44 32.43
N ILE A 25 20.93 5.88 31.51
CA ILE A 25 20.14 4.67 31.76
C ILE A 25 21.06 3.45 31.97
N LEU A 26 22.11 3.33 31.15
CA LEU A 26 23.06 2.22 31.21
C LEU A 26 24.08 2.36 32.34
N ARG A 27 24.18 3.52 32.99
CA ARG A 27 25.14 3.80 34.07
C ARG A 27 26.60 3.56 33.63
N ILE A 28 26.91 3.93 32.40
CA ILE A 28 28.24 3.79 31.80
C ILE A 28 28.93 5.14 31.64
N ARG A 29 30.23 5.11 31.33
CA ARG A 29 30.95 6.31 30.90
C ARG A 29 30.76 6.52 29.38
N PRO A 30 30.83 7.76 28.86
CA PRO A 30 30.65 8.02 27.44
C PRO A 30 31.54 7.18 26.51
N GLU A 31 32.78 6.90 26.91
CA GLU A 31 33.75 6.08 26.18
C GLU A 31 33.48 4.57 26.18
N ASP A 32 32.54 4.12 27.01
CA ASP A 32 32.08 2.73 27.06
C ASP A 32 30.93 2.46 26.07
N LEU A 33 30.31 3.51 25.51
CA LEU A 33 29.31 3.41 24.43
C LEU A 33 30.03 3.25 23.09
N ILE A 34 29.91 2.08 22.46
CA ILE A 34 30.58 1.77 21.19
C ILE A 34 29.74 2.26 20.01
N ARG A 35 28.48 1.82 19.94
CA ARG A 35 27.49 2.29 18.95
C ARG A 35 26.07 2.05 19.45
N TYR A 36 25.09 2.66 18.80
CA TYR A 36 23.69 2.38 19.03
C TYR A 36 22.93 2.35 17.70
N GLU A 37 21.77 1.69 17.71
CA GLU A 37 20.82 1.68 16.61
C GLU A 37 19.42 1.93 17.16
N ILE A 38 18.71 2.88 16.55
CA ILE A 38 17.30 3.11 16.87
C ILE A 38 16.51 1.98 16.19
N ILE A 39 15.79 1.21 16.99
CA ILE A 39 14.93 0.11 16.51
C ILE A 39 13.51 0.62 16.30
N ARG A 40 13.08 1.57 17.13
CA ARG A 40 11.77 2.21 17.00
C ARG A 40 11.80 3.62 17.59
N LYS A 41 11.15 4.56 16.92
CA LYS A 41 10.81 5.90 17.39
C LYS A 41 9.32 6.11 17.20
N SER A 42 8.61 6.46 18.27
CA SER A 42 7.17 6.74 18.23
C SER A 42 6.85 8.02 18.97
N LEU A 43 5.94 8.83 18.43
CA LEU A 43 5.37 9.98 19.13
C LEU A 43 4.29 9.51 20.11
N ASP A 44 4.45 9.84 21.38
CA ASP A 44 3.42 9.73 22.41
C ASP A 44 2.81 11.10 22.65
N ALA A 45 1.57 11.27 22.22
CA ALA A 45 0.80 12.50 22.37
C ALA A 45 -0.28 12.38 23.47
N ARG A 46 -0.21 11.36 24.33
CA ARG A 46 -1.17 11.15 25.42
C ARG A 46 -0.77 11.94 26.67
N GLY A 47 -1.75 12.46 27.40
CA GLY A 47 -1.53 13.09 28.71
C GLY A 47 -0.93 14.50 28.63
N GLY A 48 -1.06 15.20 27.50
CA GLY A 48 -0.73 16.63 27.35
C GLY A 48 0.74 16.95 27.05
N GLU A 49 1.69 16.09 27.45
CA GLU A 49 3.12 16.32 27.17
C GLU A 49 3.59 15.47 25.99
N LEU A 50 3.96 16.12 24.88
CA LEU A 50 4.41 15.46 23.66
C LEU A 50 5.84 14.93 23.81
N LYS A 51 6.00 13.61 23.63
CA LYS A 51 7.31 12.92 23.80
C LYS A 51 7.59 11.96 22.67
N TYR A 52 8.86 11.86 22.27
CA TYR A 52 9.31 10.69 21.54
C TYR A 52 9.67 9.56 22.49
N VAL A 53 9.22 8.36 22.15
CA VAL A 53 9.51 7.11 22.84
C VAL A 53 10.35 6.24 21.92
N TYR A 54 11.51 5.85 22.41
CA TYR A 54 12.51 5.10 21.67
C TYR A 54 12.64 3.67 22.20
N LEU A 55 12.89 2.76 21.26
CA LEU A 55 13.48 1.45 21.47
C LEU A 55 14.87 1.48 20.81
N VAL A 56 15.92 1.27 21.58
CA VAL A 56 17.30 1.40 21.08
C VAL A 56 18.10 0.16 21.44
N ASP A 57 18.82 -0.41 20.48
CA ASP A 57 19.85 -1.39 20.73
C ASP A 57 21.20 -0.69 20.86
N VAL A 58 21.96 -1.04 21.88
CA VAL A 58 23.21 -0.40 22.25
C VAL A 58 24.31 -1.44 22.38
N GLU A 59 25.45 -1.15 21.79
CA GLU A 59 26.69 -1.91 21.96
C GLU A 59 27.61 -1.16 22.94
N VAL A 60 28.06 -1.86 23.98
CA VAL A 60 28.84 -1.29 25.07
C VAL A 60 30.02 -2.18 25.44
N LYS A 61 31.08 -1.58 25.98
CA LYS A 61 32.15 -2.33 26.64
C LYS A 61 31.62 -3.05 27.88
N ARG A 62 32.14 -4.26 28.16
CA ARG A 62 31.79 -5.05 29.36
C ARG A 62 30.28 -5.31 29.51
N GLU A 63 29.61 -5.65 28.40
CA GLU A 63 28.14 -5.83 28.30
C GLU A 63 27.50 -6.57 29.48
N LEU A 64 28.05 -7.73 29.87
CA LEU A 64 27.50 -8.55 30.97
C LEU A 64 27.57 -7.83 32.32
N SER A 65 28.61 -7.04 32.55
CA SER A 65 28.77 -6.26 33.78
C SER A 65 27.78 -5.09 33.82
N VAL A 66 27.59 -4.42 32.67
CA VAL A 66 26.62 -3.32 32.52
C VAL A 66 25.21 -3.83 32.80
N LEU A 67 24.81 -4.94 32.18
CA LEU A 67 23.47 -5.51 32.31
C LEU A 67 23.08 -5.82 33.76
N LYS A 68 24.00 -6.30 34.59
CA LYS A 68 23.76 -6.62 36.01
C LYS A 68 23.30 -5.41 36.84
N HIS A 69 23.68 -4.20 36.44
CA HIS A 69 23.45 -2.97 37.20
C HIS A 69 22.41 -2.05 36.55
N CYS A 70 21.86 -2.46 35.40
CA CYS A 70 20.88 -1.70 34.64
C CYS A 70 19.46 -1.87 35.21
N PRO A 71 18.57 -0.88 34.99
CA PRO A 71 17.16 -0.98 35.34
C PRO A 71 16.42 -2.03 34.50
N LYS A 72 15.23 -2.46 34.95
CA LYS A 72 14.37 -3.46 34.29
C LYS A 72 14.01 -3.14 32.83
N GLN A 73 14.08 -1.86 32.44
CA GLN A 73 13.83 -1.44 31.05
C GLN A 73 14.98 -1.78 30.09
N VAL A 74 16.09 -2.33 30.57
CA VAL A 74 17.22 -2.78 29.77
C VAL A 74 17.27 -4.31 29.77
N SER A 75 17.35 -4.91 28.59
CA SER A 75 17.45 -6.36 28.43
C SER A 75 18.53 -6.73 27.41
N LYS A 76 19.09 -7.94 27.50
CA LYS A 76 19.88 -8.48 26.39
C LYS A 76 18.95 -8.78 25.21
N VAL A 77 19.41 -8.55 23.99
CA VAL A 77 18.66 -8.92 22.77
C VAL A 77 19.50 -9.82 21.87
N VAL A 78 18.84 -10.82 21.31
CA VAL A 78 19.35 -11.62 20.19
C VAL A 78 18.61 -11.15 18.94
N ARG A 79 19.34 -10.78 17.89
CA ARG A 79 18.74 -10.33 16.64
C ARG A 79 18.46 -11.52 15.75
N THR A 80 17.25 -11.54 15.18
CA THR A 80 16.90 -12.43 14.07
C THR A 80 17.08 -11.65 12.80
N TRP A 81 17.89 -12.18 11.89
CA TRP A 81 18.13 -11.60 10.57
C TRP A 81 17.40 -12.43 9.53
N TYR A 82 16.87 -11.74 8.52
CA TYR A 82 16.31 -12.40 7.36
C TYR A 82 17.38 -13.23 6.65
N GLN A 83 17.03 -14.46 6.30
CA GLN A 83 17.88 -15.34 5.51
C GLN A 83 17.05 -15.89 4.34
N PHE A 84 17.57 -15.72 3.13
CA PHE A 84 17.01 -16.38 1.96
C PHE A 84 17.34 -17.89 2.05
N PRO A 85 16.38 -18.79 1.75
CA PRO A 85 16.60 -20.22 1.87
C PRO A 85 17.61 -20.72 0.83
N ALA A 86 18.23 -21.86 1.12
CA ALA A 86 18.99 -22.61 0.13
C ALA A 86 18.07 -23.06 -1.02
N HIS A 87 18.65 -23.20 -2.21
CA HIS A 87 17.92 -23.68 -3.37
C HIS A 87 17.53 -25.15 -3.24
N GLY A 88 16.47 -25.55 -3.94
CA GLY A 88 16.04 -26.94 -4.05
C GLY A 88 16.88 -27.72 -5.05
N GLU A 89 16.37 -28.88 -5.45
CA GLU A 89 17.08 -29.83 -6.33
C GLU A 89 16.51 -29.89 -7.75
N ASN A 90 15.30 -29.36 -7.99
CA ASN A 90 14.69 -29.47 -9.31
C ASN A 90 15.34 -28.49 -10.29
N PRO A 91 15.68 -28.92 -11.52
CA PRO A 91 16.21 -28.01 -12.52
C PRO A 91 15.16 -26.98 -12.95
N LEU A 92 15.56 -25.71 -13.04
CA LEU A 92 14.75 -24.65 -13.64
C LEU A 92 15.09 -24.50 -15.12
N ASN A 93 14.40 -25.24 -15.98
CA ASN A 93 14.70 -25.26 -17.41
C ASN A 93 14.42 -23.94 -18.14
N ARG A 94 13.59 -23.07 -17.55
CA ARG A 94 13.14 -21.80 -18.14
C ARG A 94 13.02 -20.74 -17.06
N ARG A 95 13.41 -19.51 -17.41
CA ARG A 95 13.34 -18.34 -16.51
C ARG A 95 11.93 -18.19 -15.92
N PRO A 96 11.78 -17.91 -14.62
CA PRO A 96 10.48 -17.70 -14.00
C PRO A 96 9.88 -16.39 -14.50
N VAL A 97 8.56 -16.38 -14.74
CA VAL A 97 7.83 -15.20 -15.21
C VAL A 97 7.03 -14.61 -14.06
N ILE A 98 7.10 -13.29 -13.89
CA ILE A 98 6.33 -12.52 -12.91
C ILE A 98 5.42 -11.57 -13.67
N ILE A 99 4.12 -11.60 -13.37
CA ILE A 99 3.13 -10.75 -14.03
C ILE A 99 2.77 -9.61 -13.08
N GLY A 100 3.19 -8.40 -13.45
CA GLY A 100 3.00 -7.17 -12.69
C GLY A 100 4.28 -6.69 -11.98
N ALA A 101 4.57 -5.40 -12.09
CA ALA A 101 5.70 -4.72 -11.46
C ALA A 101 5.26 -3.84 -10.26
N GLY A 102 4.24 -4.28 -9.51
CA GLY A 102 3.91 -3.71 -8.20
C GLY A 102 4.84 -4.19 -7.08
N PRO A 103 4.60 -3.83 -5.80
CA PRO A 103 5.48 -4.22 -4.69
C PRO A 103 5.66 -5.74 -4.58
N ALA A 104 4.61 -6.54 -4.78
CA ALA A 104 4.73 -8.00 -4.77
C ALA A 104 5.64 -8.52 -5.89
N GLY A 105 5.51 -7.99 -7.10
CA GLY A 105 6.29 -8.42 -8.27
C GLY A 105 7.74 -7.96 -8.22
N LEU A 106 7.98 -6.68 -7.90
CA LEU A 106 9.33 -6.10 -7.80
C LEU A 106 10.16 -6.80 -6.73
N PHE A 107 9.59 -7.03 -5.54
CA PHE A 107 10.34 -7.68 -4.48
C PHE A 107 10.55 -9.19 -4.73
N CYS A 108 9.58 -9.88 -5.35
CA CYS A 108 9.77 -11.24 -5.82
C CYS A 108 10.91 -11.31 -6.85
N GLY A 109 10.86 -10.42 -7.85
CA GLY A 109 11.85 -10.33 -8.92
C GLY A 109 13.25 -10.00 -8.40
N LEU A 110 13.37 -9.02 -7.50
CA LEU A 110 14.65 -8.66 -6.90
C LEU A 110 15.28 -9.81 -6.13
N MET A 111 14.48 -10.51 -5.30
CA MET A 111 15.00 -11.64 -4.54
C MET A 111 15.38 -12.82 -5.43
N LEU A 112 14.62 -13.09 -6.49
CA LEU A 112 14.98 -14.12 -7.47
C LEU A 112 16.23 -13.73 -8.27
N ALA A 113 16.36 -12.47 -8.70
CA ALA A 113 17.52 -11.99 -9.45
C ALA A 113 18.82 -12.05 -8.61
N ARG A 114 18.77 -11.58 -7.35
CA ARG A 114 19.90 -11.68 -6.40
C ARG A 114 20.35 -13.10 -6.09
N ASN A 115 19.55 -14.11 -6.42
CA ASN A 115 19.85 -15.53 -6.20
C ASN A 115 19.92 -16.31 -7.52
N GLY A 116 20.25 -15.65 -8.64
CA GLY A 116 20.62 -16.33 -9.89
C GLY A 116 19.47 -16.90 -10.73
N TYR A 117 18.21 -16.56 -10.41
CA TYR A 117 17.04 -17.09 -11.14
C TYR A 117 16.67 -16.31 -12.40
N ALA A 118 17.30 -15.14 -12.65
CA ALA A 118 17.05 -14.28 -13.82
C ALA A 118 15.55 -14.14 -14.21
N PRO A 119 14.68 -13.63 -13.33
CA PRO A 119 13.24 -13.55 -13.62
C PRO A 119 12.93 -12.63 -14.82
N ILE A 120 11.81 -12.90 -15.50
CA ILE A 120 11.22 -12.00 -16.50
C ILE A 120 9.94 -11.40 -15.91
N ILE A 121 9.90 -10.08 -15.74
CA ILE A 121 8.73 -9.34 -15.26
C ILE A 121 7.99 -8.75 -16.46
N LEU A 122 6.70 -9.09 -16.60
CA LEU A 122 5.80 -8.50 -17.61
C LEU A 122 4.88 -7.48 -16.92
N GLU A 123 5.00 -6.21 -17.28
CA GLU A 123 4.16 -5.12 -16.76
C GLU A 123 3.32 -4.53 -17.90
N ARG A 124 2.00 -4.46 -17.68
CA ARG A 124 1.05 -3.96 -18.69
C ARG A 124 1.18 -2.45 -18.93
N GLY A 125 1.57 -1.70 -17.91
CA GLY A 125 1.74 -0.26 -17.99
C GLY A 125 3.16 0.16 -18.34
N GLU A 126 3.43 1.44 -18.10
CA GLU A 126 4.68 2.10 -18.49
C GLU A 126 5.69 2.17 -17.34
N ARG A 127 6.92 2.55 -17.69
CA ARG A 127 7.97 2.94 -16.74
C ARG A 127 7.50 4.09 -15.85
N ALA A 128 8.05 4.21 -14.65
CA ALA A 128 7.57 5.13 -13.63
C ALA A 128 7.53 6.59 -14.11
N GLU A 129 8.54 7.03 -14.87
CA GLU A 129 8.62 8.40 -15.38
C GLU A 129 7.60 8.68 -16.50
N ASP A 130 7.43 7.73 -17.43
CA ASP A 130 6.43 7.81 -18.51
C ASP A 130 5.01 7.80 -17.94
N ARG A 131 4.78 6.88 -17.00
CA ARG A 131 3.53 6.72 -16.26
C ARG A 131 3.17 7.98 -15.49
N ALA A 132 4.13 8.65 -14.85
CA ALA A 132 3.89 9.90 -14.15
C ALA A 132 3.36 11.00 -15.10
N ARG A 133 3.86 11.06 -16.33
CA ARG A 133 3.32 11.98 -17.35
C ARG A 133 1.91 11.61 -17.79
N ALA A 134 1.63 10.32 -17.97
CA ALA A 134 0.29 9.85 -18.32
C ALA A 134 -0.73 10.18 -17.22
N VAL A 135 -0.37 9.96 -15.95
CA VAL A 135 -1.21 10.28 -14.78
C VAL A 135 -1.43 11.78 -14.63
N GLU A 136 -0.39 12.60 -14.74
CA GLU A 136 -0.53 14.06 -14.68
C GLU A 136 -1.40 14.58 -15.83
N THR A 137 -1.22 14.06 -17.04
CA THR A 137 -2.06 14.39 -18.20
C THR A 137 -3.52 14.05 -17.93
N PHE A 138 -3.80 12.88 -17.35
CA PHE A 138 -5.15 12.49 -16.96
C PHE A 138 -5.73 13.46 -15.93
N TRP A 139 -4.97 13.81 -14.89
CA TRP A 139 -5.44 14.72 -13.85
C TRP A 139 -5.72 16.14 -14.37
N LEU A 140 -4.92 16.63 -15.31
CA LEU A 140 -5.11 17.97 -15.89
C LEU A 140 -6.22 18.02 -16.93
N THR A 141 -6.33 16.99 -17.78
CA THR A 141 -7.17 17.03 -18.99
C THR A 141 -8.41 16.15 -18.95
N GLY A 142 -8.52 15.24 -17.98
CA GLY A 142 -9.55 14.21 -17.92
C GLY A 142 -9.34 13.03 -18.88
N LYS A 143 -8.30 13.04 -19.71
CA LYS A 143 -8.02 11.97 -20.69
C LYS A 143 -7.31 10.78 -20.04
N LEU A 144 -8.06 9.71 -19.77
CA LEU A 144 -7.52 8.49 -19.17
C LEU A 144 -6.73 7.67 -20.19
N ASN A 145 -5.55 7.17 -19.80
CA ASN A 145 -4.90 6.05 -20.46
C ASN A 145 -5.22 4.75 -19.68
N PRO A 146 -6.04 3.83 -20.22
CA PRO A 146 -6.45 2.62 -19.50
C PRO A 146 -5.30 1.66 -19.17
N THR A 147 -4.16 1.80 -19.86
CA THR A 147 -2.97 0.95 -19.65
C THR A 147 -1.88 1.60 -18.81
N SER A 148 -1.90 2.93 -18.63
CA SER A 148 -0.92 3.66 -17.82
C SER A 148 -1.62 4.72 -16.97
N ASN A 149 -1.82 4.41 -15.70
CA ASN A 149 -2.62 5.21 -14.77
C ASN A 149 -2.22 4.94 -13.32
N VAL A 150 -2.97 5.46 -12.35
CA VAL A 150 -2.72 5.27 -10.91
C VAL A 150 -2.64 3.79 -10.50
N GLN A 151 -3.27 2.89 -11.26
CA GLN A 151 -3.28 1.45 -10.96
C GLN A 151 -2.17 0.67 -11.68
N PHE A 152 -1.89 0.99 -12.95
CA PHE A 152 -1.04 0.17 -13.83
C PHE A 152 0.25 0.87 -14.27
N GLY A 153 1.34 0.11 -14.29
CA GLY A 153 2.71 0.56 -14.59
C GLY A 153 3.68 0.30 -13.44
N GLU A 154 4.93 0.74 -13.60
CA GLU A 154 6.03 0.48 -12.65
C GLU A 154 5.70 0.93 -11.22
N GLY A 155 5.90 0.03 -10.26
CA GLY A 155 5.53 0.21 -8.85
C GLY A 155 4.05 -0.04 -8.53
N GLY A 156 3.21 -0.32 -9.54
CA GLY A 156 1.79 -0.64 -9.39
C GLY A 156 1.00 0.46 -8.67
N ALA A 157 -0.05 0.07 -7.94
CA ALA A 157 -0.88 1.01 -7.18
C ALA A 157 -0.14 1.74 -6.03
N GLY A 158 1.08 1.31 -5.69
CA GLY A 158 1.88 1.92 -4.63
C GLY A 158 2.49 3.28 -5.01
N THR A 159 2.81 3.51 -6.29
CA THR A 159 3.64 4.64 -6.75
C THR A 159 3.03 6.01 -6.45
N PHE A 160 1.74 6.20 -6.75
CA PHE A 160 1.03 7.47 -6.52
C PHE A 160 0.25 7.42 -5.21
N SER A 161 0.98 7.21 -4.11
CA SER A 161 0.41 7.12 -2.76
C SER A 161 1.29 7.84 -1.75
N ASP A 162 0.78 8.04 -0.54
CA ASP A 162 1.59 8.51 0.61
C ASP A 162 2.74 7.53 0.96
N GLY A 163 2.72 6.30 0.45
CA GLY A 163 3.82 5.35 0.63
C GLY A 163 3.93 4.79 2.04
N LYS A 164 2.81 4.66 2.76
CA LYS A 164 2.77 4.13 4.14
C LYS A 164 3.26 2.68 4.18
N LEU A 165 4.24 2.40 5.04
CA LEU A 165 4.91 1.10 5.12
C LEU A 165 4.51 0.25 6.35
N ASN A 166 3.50 0.69 7.09
CA ASN A 166 3.02 -0.02 8.28
C ASN A 166 2.37 -1.36 7.90
N THR A 167 2.67 -2.41 8.65
CA THR A 167 2.04 -3.72 8.48
C THR A 167 1.68 -4.32 9.84
N MET A 168 0.57 -5.05 9.87
CA MET A 168 0.13 -5.83 11.04
C MET A 168 0.50 -7.32 10.91
N VAL A 169 1.19 -7.70 9.82
CA VAL A 169 1.62 -9.08 9.59
C VAL A 169 2.64 -9.46 10.65
N LYS A 170 2.34 -10.50 11.44
CA LYS A 170 3.31 -11.10 12.36
C LYS A 170 4.43 -11.75 11.55
N ASP A 171 5.67 -11.40 11.86
CA ASP A 171 6.82 -11.83 11.10
C ASP A 171 7.98 -12.25 12.00
N PRO A 172 8.08 -13.54 12.34
CA PRO A 172 9.13 -14.03 13.23
C PRO A 172 10.50 -14.16 12.55
N VAL A 173 10.58 -14.08 11.21
CA VAL A 173 11.81 -14.33 10.44
C VAL A 173 12.43 -13.07 9.83
N GLY A 174 11.84 -11.88 10.06
CA GLY A 174 12.44 -10.60 9.68
C GLY A 174 12.24 -10.15 8.23
N ARG A 175 11.28 -10.72 7.47
CA ARG A 175 10.89 -10.25 6.13
C ARG A 175 10.47 -8.77 6.09
N ASN A 176 9.71 -8.30 7.09
CA ASN A 176 9.28 -6.91 7.16
C ASN A 176 10.50 -5.97 7.23
N ARG A 177 11.45 -6.30 8.12
CA ARG A 177 12.70 -5.56 8.23
C ARG A 177 13.48 -5.61 6.91
N LYS A 178 13.58 -6.78 6.26
CA LYS A 178 14.25 -6.87 4.96
C LYS A 178 13.57 -6.03 3.88
N VAL A 179 12.23 -5.96 3.86
CA VAL A 179 11.52 -5.08 2.91
C VAL A 179 11.91 -3.61 3.10
N LEU A 180 11.97 -3.14 4.35
CA LEU A 180 12.40 -1.77 4.64
C LEU A 180 13.87 -1.54 4.27
N GLU A 181 14.75 -2.51 4.53
CA GLU A 181 16.16 -2.46 4.15
C GLU A 181 16.32 -2.38 2.63
N LEU A 182 15.59 -3.18 1.86
CA LEU A 182 15.59 -3.14 0.40
C LEU A 182 15.11 -1.78 -0.15
N PHE A 183 14.13 -1.15 0.50
CA PHE A 183 13.74 0.22 0.14
C PHE A 183 14.89 1.22 0.40
N VAL A 184 15.58 1.12 1.54
CA VAL A 184 16.74 1.98 1.86
C VAL A 184 17.91 1.72 0.90
N GLU A 185 18.21 0.46 0.57
CA GLU A 185 19.19 0.07 -0.45
C GLU A 185 18.84 0.71 -1.81
N ALA A 186 17.54 0.77 -2.14
CA ALA A 186 17.00 1.48 -3.30
C ALA A 186 16.81 3.00 -3.07
N GLY A 187 17.47 3.58 -2.07
CA GLY A 187 17.59 5.02 -1.81
C GLY A 187 16.39 5.67 -1.13
N ALA A 188 15.60 4.92 -0.37
CA ALA A 188 14.67 5.48 0.60
C ALA A 188 15.40 6.04 1.84
N PRO A 189 14.79 6.98 2.60
CA PRO A 189 15.38 7.52 3.82
C PRO A 189 15.57 6.46 4.90
N GLU A 190 16.73 6.45 5.58
CA GLU A 190 17.02 5.45 6.64
C GLU A 190 16.00 5.48 7.80
N GLU A 191 15.33 6.61 8.02
CA GLU A 191 14.31 6.77 9.05
C GLU A 191 13.15 5.79 8.93
N ILE A 192 12.88 5.25 7.74
CA ILE A 192 11.81 4.25 7.58
C ILE A 192 12.08 2.97 8.37
N LEU A 193 13.34 2.70 8.71
CA LEU A 193 13.77 1.51 9.45
C LEU A 193 13.36 1.55 10.92
N TYR A 194 13.09 2.74 11.46
CA TYR A 194 12.82 2.92 12.89
C TYR A 194 11.61 3.79 13.19
N GLU A 195 11.11 4.61 12.27
CA GLU A 195 9.87 5.35 12.53
C GLU A 195 8.72 4.38 12.78
N ASN A 196 7.78 4.76 13.65
CA ASN A 196 6.65 3.90 13.99
C ASN A 196 5.55 3.92 12.92
N LYS A 197 5.49 5.00 12.14
CA LYS A 197 4.55 5.17 11.03
C LYS A 197 5.28 5.63 9.76
N PRO A 198 6.26 4.86 9.24
CA PRO A 198 7.06 5.22 8.08
C PRO A 198 6.21 5.47 6.84
N HIS A 199 6.67 6.41 6.03
CA HIS A 199 6.13 6.72 4.72
C HIS A 199 7.25 7.21 3.80
N LEU A 200 6.97 7.26 2.50
CA LEU A 200 7.95 7.62 1.47
C LEU A 200 7.52 8.81 0.61
N GLY A 201 6.21 9.02 0.46
CA GLY A 201 5.66 9.99 -0.48
C GLY A 201 5.78 9.56 -1.96
N THR A 202 4.84 10.03 -2.77
CA THR A 202 4.79 9.75 -4.22
C THR A 202 6.09 10.12 -4.94
N ASP A 203 6.67 11.25 -4.57
CA ASP A 203 7.86 11.85 -5.20
C ASP A 203 9.11 10.97 -5.07
N GLN A 204 9.31 10.33 -3.91
CA GLN A 204 10.46 9.43 -3.72
C GLN A 204 10.21 8.04 -4.31
N LEU A 205 8.96 7.57 -4.27
CA LEU A 205 8.61 6.23 -4.72
C LEU A 205 8.98 5.98 -6.18
N ILE A 206 8.83 6.98 -7.05
CA ILE A 206 9.24 6.89 -8.47
C ILE A 206 10.72 6.51 -8.58
N GLY A 207 11.61 7.25 -7.92
CA GLY A 207 13.05 6.98 -7.98
C GLY A 207 13.43 5.64 -7.34
N ILE A 208 12.75 5.25 -6.26
CA ILE A 208 12.96 3.99 -5.56
C ILE A 208 12.62 2.80 -6.45
N VAL A 209 11.42 2.77 -7.07
CA VAL A 209 11.03 1.64 -7.92
C VAL A 209 11.89 1.54 -9.18
N THR A 210 12.28 2.69 -9.77
CA THR A 210 13.22 2.74 -10.90
C THR A 210 14.57 2.13 -10.53
N ARG A 211 15.10 2.40 -9.32
CA ARG A 211 16.37 1.81 -8.84
C ARG A 211 16.24 0.30 -8.60
N MET A 212 15.14 -0.15 -7.99
CA MET A 212 14.88 -1.58 -7.81
C MET A 212 14.82 -2.33 -9.15
N ARG A 213 14.13 -1.77 -10.16
CA ARG A 213 14.10 -2.34 -11.51
C ARG A 213 15.49 -2.43 -12.12
N LYS A 214 16.28 -1.35 -12.07
CA LYS A 214 17.64 -1.35 -12.62
C LYS A 214 18.50 -2.42 -11.96
N GLU A 215 18.40 -2.57 -10.65
CA GLU A 215 19.12 -3.64 -9.96
C GLU A 215 18.67 -5.04 -10.43
N ILE A 216 17.38 -5.27 -10.63
CA ILE A 216 16.88 -6.54 -11.21
C ILE A 216 17.51 -6.79 -12.59
N GLU A 217 17.57 -5.77 -13.44
CA GLU A 217 18.17 -5.85 -14.79
C GLU A 217 19.69 -6.11 -14.73
N ASP A 218 20.40 -5.40 -13.86
CA ASP A 218 21.85 -5.54 -13.66
C ASP A 218 22.22 -6.95 -13.13
N LEU A 219 21.31 -7.57 -12.38
CA LEU A 219 21.41 -8.93 -11.88
C LEU A 219 20.85 -9.98 -12.86
N GLY A 220 20.72 -9.66 -14.16
CA GLY A 220 20.31 -10.60 -15.20
C GLY A 220 18.81 -10.91 -15.26
N GLY A 221 17.99 -10.23 -14.46
CA GLY A 221 16.54 -10.17 -14.65
C GLY A 221 16.17 -9.32 -15.87
N GLU A 222 14.88 -9.33 -16.23
CA GLU A 222 14.37 -8.53 -17.34
C GLU A 222 13.00 -7.95 -16.98
N VAL A 223 12.76 -6.67 -17.27
CA VAL A 223 11.46 -6.03 -17.04
C VAL A 223 10.93 -5.46 -18.35
N ARG A 224 9.81 -6.02 -18.83
CA ARG A 224 9.15 -5.63 -20.07
C ARG A 224 7.88 -4.84 -19.77
N PHE A 225 7.87 -3.58 -20.19
CA PHE A 225 6.71 -2.69 -20.08
C PHE A 225 5.80 -2.78 -21.31
N GLY A 226 4.57 -2.29 -21.19
CA GLY A 226 3.56 -2.40 -22.24
C GLY A 226 3.20 -3.85 -22.58
N CYS A 227 3.46 -4.79 -21.67
CA CYS A 227 3.29 -6.23 -21.87
C CYS A 227 2.13 -6.74 -21.01
N ARG A 228 0.92 -6.81 -21.59
CA ARG A 228 -0.27 -7.30 -20.90
C ARG A 228 -0.44 -8.79 -21.15
N VAL A 229 -0.31 -9.61 -20.12
CA VAL A 229 -0.65 -11.04 -20.21
C VAL A 229 -2.14 -11.21 -20.48
N THR A 230 -2.46 -11.94 -21.54
CA THR A 230 -3.81 -12.22 -22.02
C THR A 230 -4.20 -13.68 -21.87
N ASP A 231 -3.22 -14.60 -21.75
CA ASP A 231 -3.53 -16.01 -21.54
C ASP A 231 -2.47 -16.78 -20.73
N LEU A 232 -2.90 -17.89 -20.11
CA LEU A 232 -2.03 -18.90 -19.50
C LEU A 232 -1.94 -20.13 -20.42
N LEU A 233 -0.72 -20.48 -20.82
CA LEU A 233 -0.45 -21.70 -21.57
C LEU A 233 -0.33 -22.86 -20.59
N THR A 234 -1.15 -23.89 -20.77
CA THR A 234 -1.23 -25.02 -19.83
C THR A 234 -1.21 -26.36 -20.57
N ASP A 235 -0.63 -27.37 -19.93
CA ASP A 235 -0.65 -28.76 -20.39
C ASP A 235 -0.78 -29.69 -19.19
N ARG A 236 -1.76 -30.59 -19.20
CA ARG A 236 -2.01 -31.61 -18.14
C ARG A 236 -2.00 -31.05 -16.70
N GLY A 237 -2.55 -29.87 -16.48
CA GLY A 237 -2.61 -29.25 -15.15
C GLY A 237 -1.30 -28.57 -14.70
N GLN A 238 -0.38 -28.31 -15.63
CA GLN A 238 0.88 -27.61 -15.40
C GLN A 238 0.98 -26.37 -16.30
N ILE A 239 1.55 -25.29 -15.77
CA ILE A 239 1.95 -24.10 -16.54
C ILE A 239 3.04 -24.47 -17.55
N ARG A 240 2.89 -23.98 -18.79
CA ARG A 240 3.90 -24.10 -19.87
C ARG A 240 4.32 -22.76 -20.46
N GLY A 241 3.69 -21.67 -20.03
CA GLY A 241 4.01 -20.32 -20.46
C GLY A 241 2.83 -19.37 -20.30
N VAL A 242 2.95 -18.22 -20.94
CA VAL A 242 1.94 -17.17 -20.99
C VAL A 242 1.87 -16.61 -22.41
N SER A 243 0.68 -16.18 -22.83
CA SER A 243 0.50 -15.31 -23.99
C SER A 243 0.30 -13.89 -23.51
N TYR A 244 0.91 -12.93 -24.19
CA TYR A 244 0.82 -11.52 -23.84
C TYR A 244 0.79 -10.64 -25.08
N GLU A 245 0.10 -9.53 -24.95
CA GLU A 245 0.10 -8.43 -25.90
C GLU A 245 1.25 -7.48 -25.55
N GLN A 246 2.09 -7.16 -26.52
CA GLN A 246 3.14 -6.16 -26.40
C GLN A 246 2.77 -4.91 -27.20
N ARG A 247 2.65 -3.79 -26.51
CA ARG A 247 2.44 -2.46 -27.10
C ARG A 247 3.78 -1.92 -27.63
N GLN A 248 3.91 -1.82 -28.95
CA GLN A 248 5.09 -1.22 -29.62
C GLN A 248 4.93 0.29 -29.76
N THR A 249 3.71 0.74 -30.10
CA THR A 249 3.29 2.15 -30.18
C THR A 249 1.85 2.29 -29.66
N ALA A 250 1.29 3.49 -29.64
CA ALA A 250 -0.10 3.70 -29.24
C ALA A 250 -1.10 2.81 -30.03
N ASP A 251 -0.84 2.60 -31.32
CA ASP A 251 -1.77 1.94 -32.24
C ASP A 251 -1.33 0.54 -32.69
N ARG A 252 -0.14 0.08 -32.29
CA ARG A 252 0.39 -1.25 -32.69
C ARG A 252 0.61 -2.13 -31.47
N VAL A 253 -0.16 -3.22 -31.43
CA VAL A 253 -0.07 -4.29 -30.44
C VAL A 253 0.25 -5.60 -31.15
N GLU A 254 1.20 -6.35 -30.63
CA GLU A 254 1.59 -7.67 -31.15
C GLU A 254 1.37 -8.74 -30.09
N GLU A 255 0.84 -9.89 -30.51
CA GLU A 255 0.76 -11.07 -29.65
C GLU A 255 2.10 -11.80 -29.61
N GLN A 256 2.48 -12.22 -28.41
CA GLN A 256 3.71 -12.91 -28.12
C GLN A 256 3.43 -14.08 -27.17
N GLU A 257 4.22 -15.15 -27.28
CA GLU A 257 4.24 -16.23 -26.30
C GLU A 257 5.57 -16.22 -25.55
N LEU A 258 5.52 -16.47 -24.24
CA LEU A 258 6.69 -16.70 -23.41
C LEU A 258 6.56 -18.03 -22.68
N ARG A 259 7.46 -18.95 -23.00
CA ARG A 259 7.50 -20.28 -22.42
C ARG A 259 8.18 -20.27 -21.04
N THR A 260 7.52 -20.88 -20.06
CA THR A 260 8.04 -21.05 -18.69
C THR A 260 7.26 -22.13 -17.96
N ASP A 261 7.82 -22.69 -16.89
CA ASP A 261 7.11 -23.63 -16.02
C ASP A 261 6.76 -22.99 -14.65
N VAL A 262 7.12 -21.71 -14.46
CA VAL A 262 6.89 -20.94 -13.22
C VAL A 262 6.34 -19.56 -13.56
N VAL A 263 5.11 -19.27 -13.10
CA VAL A 263 4.43 -17.98 -13.28
C VAL A 263 3.96 -17.46 -11.92
N VAL A 264 4.36 -16.23 -11.58
CA VAL A 264 3.88 -15.49 -10.41
C VAL A 264 2.83 -14.48 -10.83
N LEU A 265 1.60 -14.59 -10.30
CA LEU A 265 0.52 -13.64 -10.54
C LEU A 265 0.55 -12.51 -9.49
N ALA A 266 1.28 -11.43 -9.77
CA ALA A 266 1.40 -10.24 -8.93
C ALA A 266 0.63 -9.04 -9.50
N ILE A 267 -0.58 -9.31 -10.02
CA ILE A 267 -1.34 -8.45 -10.94
C ILE A 267 -2.07 -7.25 -10.30
N GLY A 268 -2.05 -7.12 -8.97
CA GLY A 268 -2.86 -6.15 -8.25
C GLY A 268 -4.37 -6.44 -8.34
N HIS A 269 -5.19 -5.69 -7.61
CA HIS A 269 -6.64 -5.95 -7.55
C HIS A 269 -7.47 -5.21 -8.61
N SER A 270 -6.82 -4.40 -9.44
CA SER A 270 -7.48 -3.63 -10.51
C SER A 270 -7.43 -4.34 -11.88
N ALA A 271 -6.69 -5.45 -12.02
CA ALA A 271 -6.57 -6.22 -13.26
C ALA A 271 -7.81 -7.11 -13.51
N ARG A 272 -8.96 -6.46 -13.68
CA ARG A 272 -10.28 -7.11 -13.80
C ARG A 272 -10.39 -7.99 -15.05
N ASP A 273 -9.78 -7.58 -16.15
CA ASP A 273 -9.63 -8.38 -17.37
C ASP A 273 -8.88 -9.70 -17.09
N THR A 274 -7.78 -9.63 -16.34
CA THR A 274 -7.05 -10.83 -15.91
C THR A 274 -7.89 -11.73 -14.99
N PHE A 275 -8.71 -11.16 -14.09
CA PHE A 275 -9.63 -11.98 -13.29
C PHE A 275 -10.66 -12.73 -14.15
N SER A 276 -11.20 -12.10 -15.19
CA SER A 276 -12.08 -12.78 -16.16
C SER A 276 -11.37 -13.94 -16.86
N MET A 277 -10.16 -13.72 -17.38
CA MET A 277 -9.35 -14.78 -18.01
C MET A 277 -9.10 -15.95 -17.04
N LEU A 278 -8.72 -15.66 -15.80
CA LEU A 278 -8.47 -16.71 -14.79
C LEU A 278 -9.72 -17.54 -14.49
N LYS A 279 -10.89 -16.89 -14.43
CA LYS A 279 -12.17 -17.57 -14.27
C LYS A 279 -12.48 -18.48 -15.45
N GLU A 280 -12.29 -17.99 -16.68
CA GLU A 280 -12.50 -18.77 -17.91
C GLU A 280 -11.58 -19.98 -18.00
N LYS A 281 -10.34 -19.86 -17.51
CA LYS A 281 -9.39 -20.98 -17.36
C LYS A 281 -9.70 -21.93 -16.21
N GLY A 282 -10.75 -21.67 -15.43
CA GLY A 282 -11.12 -22.50 -14.29
C GLY A 282 -10.10 -22.47 -13.15
N ILE A 283 -9.30 -21.39 -13.04
CA ILE A 283 -8.40 -21.21 -11.90
C ILE A 283 -9.24 -21.01 -10.64
N PRO A 284 -9.03 -21.79 -9.57
CA PRO A 284 -9.88 -21.71 -8.38
C PRO A 284 -9.81 -20.32 -7.74
N MET A 285 -10.97 -19.67 -7.65
CA MET A 285 -11.15 -18.37 -7.00
C MET A 285 -12.35 -18.39 -6.06
N GLN A 286 -12.35 -17.50 -5.08
CA GLN A 286 -13.46 -17.28 -4.15
C GLN A 286 -13.79 -15.80 -4.07
N ALA A 287 -15.08 -15.47 -3.97
CA ALA A 287 -15.51 -14.12 -3.65
C ALA A 287 -15.01 -13.74 -2.25
N LYS A 288 -14.55 -12.51 -2.09
CA LYS A 288 -13.96 -12.03 -0.84
C LYS A 288 -14.62 -10.71 -0.45
N SER A 289 -14.94 -10.55 0.83
CA SER A 289 -15.39 -9.27 1.37
C SER A 289 -14.32 -8.19 1.18
N PHE A 290 -14.78 -6.98 0.93
CA PHE A 290 -13.97 -5.77 0.80
C PHE A 290 -14.72 -4.61 1.42
N ALA A 291 -14.27 -3.38 1.19
CA ALA A 291 -14.94 -2.19 1.71
C ALA A 291 -15.00 -1.10 0.64
N VAL A 292 -16.05 -0.29 0.71
CA VAL A 292 -16.30 0.82 -0.22
C VAL A 292 -16.70 2.06 0.55
N GLY A 293 -16.52 3.24 -0.03
CA GLY A 293 -17.01 4.47 0.57
C GLY A 293 -16.52 5.70 -0.17
N VAL A 294 -16.25 6.77 0.56
CA VAL A 294 -15.92 8.09 0.01
C VAL A 294 -14.57 8.56 0.54
N ARG A 295 -13.88 9.44 -0.19
CA ARG A 295 -12.79 10.22 0.41
C ARG A 295 -13.36 11.39 1.17
N MET A 296 -12.89 11.60 2.39
CA MET A 296 -13.29 12.72 3.24
C MET A 296 -12.08 13.59 3.53
N GLU A 297 -12.25 14.91 3.44
CA GLU A 297 -11.20 15.90 3.69
C GLU A 297 -11.57 16.86 4.83
N HIS A 298 -10.57 17.19 5.64
CA HIS A 298 -10.61 18.19 6.72
C HIS A 298 -9.35 19.05 6.66
N PRO A 299 -9.38 20.29 7.17
CA PRO A 299 -8.16 21.07 7.30
C PRO A 299 -7.11 20.33 8.12
N GLN A 300 -5.86 20.25 7.65
CA GLN A 300 -4.80 19.52 8.35
C GLN A 300 -4.51 20.13 9.73
N HIS A 301 -4.66 21.44 9.89
CA HIS A 301 -4.46 22.13 11.17
C HIS A 301 -5.43 21.63 12.25
N MET A 302 -6.69 21.38 11.88
CA MET A 302 -7.72 20.85 12.79
C MET A 302 -7.34 19.45 13.30
N ILE A 303 -6.81 18.60 12.42
CA ILE A 303 -6.32 17.27 12.81
C ILE A 303 -5.07 17.41 13.69
N ASN A 304 -4.15 18.32 13.38
CA ASN A 304 -2.97 18.57 14.21
C ASN A 304 -3.37 19.01 15.62
N GLU A 305 -4.29 19.97 15.76
CA GLU A 305 -4.79 20.42 17.06
C GLU A 305 -5.46 19.30 17.85
N SER A 306 -6.24 18.45 17.18
CA SER A 306 -6.87 17.30 17.82
C SER A 306 -5.84 16.29 18.34
N GLN A 307 -4.77 16.02 17.58
CA GLN A 307 -3.78 15.00 17.95
C GLN A 307 -2.69 15.53 18.89
N TYR A 308 -2.33 16.81 18.79
CA TYR A 308 -1.17 17.39 19.46
C TYR A 308 -1.51 18.53 20.45
N GLY A 309 -2.71 19.11 20.41
CA GLY A 309 -3.09 20.31 21.18
C GLY A 309 -2.91 21.63 20.42
N LYS A 310 -3.41 22.76 20.95
CA LYS A 310 -3.50 24.06 20.25
C LYS A 310 -2.18 24.78 19.96
N ASP A 311 -1.11 24.43 20.68
CA ASP A 311 0.21 25.11 20.57
C ASP A 311 1.33 24.09 20.28
N TYR A 312 1.04 23.13 19.39
CA TYR A 312 1.99 22.07 19.08
C TYR A 312 3.25 22.62 18.37
N PRO A 313 4.45 22.09 18.66
CA PRO A 313 5.67 22.51 17.99
C PRO A 313 5.66 22.27 16.48
N ALA A 314 6.08 23.26 15.69
CA ALA A 314 6.14 23.17 14.22
C ALA A 314 7.07 22.07 13.68
N ILE A 315 7.98 21.54 14.51
CA ILE A 315 8.85 20.41 14.16
C ILE A 315 8.07 19.08 14.04
N LEU A 316 6.84 19.01 14.55
CA LEU A 316 6.04 17.80 14.48
C LEU A 316 5.51 17.57 13.06
N PRO A 317 5.50 16.30 12.61
CA PRO A 317 4.95 15.97 11.31
C PRO A 317 3.44 16.18 11.29
N ALA A 318 2.88 16.38 10.10
CA ALA A 318 1.44 16.40 9.86
C ALA A 318 0.76 15.20 10.56
N ALA A 319 -0.24 15.50 11.38
CA ALA A 319 -0.87 14.53 12.26
C ALA A 319 -1.70 13.52 11.48
N ALA A 320 -1.66 12.29 11.99
CA ALA A 320 -2.29 11.13 11.42
C ALA A 320 -3.34 10.55 12.37
N TYR A 321 -4.55 10.27 11.88
CA TYR A 321 -5.59 9.59 12.66
C TYR A 321 -5.96 8.20 12.14
N LYS A 322 -6.67 7.46 13.00
CA LYS A 322 -7.41 6.26 12.64
C LYS A 322 -8.71 6.23 13.46
N VAL A 323 -9.85 6.26 12.79
CA VAL A 323 -11.17 6.24 13.42
C VAL A 323 -11.95 5.00 12.98
N THR A 324 -12.80 4.48 13.87
CA THR A 324 -13.68 3.35 13.61
C THR A 324 -14.94 3.48 14.45
N ARG A 325 -16.09 3.11 13.86
CA ARG A 325 -17.41 3.10 14.48
C ARG A 325 -18.18 1.87 14.00
N GLN A 326 -18.94 1.27 14.90
CA GLN A 326 -19.95 0.29 14.57
C GLN A 326 -21.28 1.03 14.46
N THR A 327 -22.02 0.79 13.38
CA THR A 327 -23.35 1.37 13.18
C THR A 327 -24.41 0.56 13.91
N GLY A 328 -25.59 1.14 14.13
CA GLY A 328 -26.75 0.44 14.70
C GLY A 328 -27.19 -0.76 13.85
N GLY A 329 -26.91 -0.72 12.54
CA GLY A 329 -27.10 -1.85 11.61
C GLY A 329 -26.00 -2.92 11.65
N GLY A 330 -25.05 -2.84 12.58
CA GLY A 330 -23.99 -3.85 12.78
C GLY A 330 -22.83 -3.78 11.79
N ARG A 331 -22.73 -2.73 10.97
CA ARG A 331 -21.61 -2.55 10.03
C ARG A 331 -20.49 -1.71 10.66
N GLY A 332 -19.26 -2.12 10.41
CA GLY A 332 -18.09 -1.33 10.75
C GLY A 332 -17.81 -0.26 9.68
N VAL A 333 -17.80 1.00 10.09
CA VAL A 333 -17.30 2.15 9.31
C VAL A 333 -15.98 2.62 9.89
N TYR A 334 -14.96 2.78 9.05
CA TYR A 334 -13.63 3.14 9.51
C TYR A 334 -12.85 3.96 8.49
N SER A 335 -11.88 4.73 8.97
CA SER A 335 -10.94 5.44 8.12
C SER A 335 -9.91 4.47 7.55
N PHE A 336 -9.63 4.58 6.27
CA PHE A 336 -8.63 3.81 5.54
C PHE A 336 -7.75 4.72 4.70
N CYS A 337 -6.49 4.31 4.50
CA CYS A 337 -5.50 5.04 3.73
C CYS A 337 -5.48 6.56 4.06
N MET A 338 -5.52 6.91 5.36
CA MET A 338 -5.48 8.31 5.81
C MET A 338 -4.13 8.96 5.46
N CYS A 339 -4.16 10.05 4.71
CA CYS A 339 -3.04 10.78 4.12
C CYS A 339 -2.96 12.17 4.77
N PRO A 340 -2.04 12.39 5.73
CA PRO A 340 -1.78 13.71 6.28
C PRO A 340 -1.25 14.65 5.21
N GLY A 341 -1.72 15.90 5.21
CA GLY A 341 -1.32 16.96 4.29
C GLY A 341 -1.26 16.48 2.86
N GLY A 342 -2.32 15.78 2.44
CA GLY A 342 -2.36 15.00 1.22
C GLY A 342 -3.32 15.55 0.18
N TRP A 343 -3.53 14.72 -0.84
CA TRP A 343 -4.43 14.95 -1.96
C TRP A 343 -5.35 13.74 -2.12
N VAL A 344 -6.62 14.00 -2.42
CA VAL A 344 -7.49 12.99 -3.05
C VAL A 344 -7.07 12.91 -4.52
N VAL A 345 -7.03 11.71 -5.09
CA VAL A 345 -6.60 11.51 -6.48
C VAL A 345 -7.67 10.79 -7.27
N ASN A 346 -7.91 11.22 -8.51
CA ASN A 346 -8.66 10.42 -9.47
C ASN A 346 -7.81 9.20 -9.84
N ALA A 347 -8.27 8.02 -9.43
CA ALA A 347 -7.54 6.75 -9.49
C ALA A 347 -8.14 5.77 -10.51
N SER A 348 -8.93 6.29 -11.45
CA SER A 348 -9.63 5.53 -12.47
C SER A 348 -8.67 4.78 -13.40
N SER A 349 -9.12 3.61 -13.88
CA SER A 349 -8.34 2.76 -14.80
C SER A 349 -9.17 2.10 -15.90
N GLU A 350 -10.47 2.39 -15.95
CA GLU A 350 -11.41 1.90 -16.97
C GLU A 350 -12.17 3.12 -17.53
N GLU A 351 -12.39 3.16 -18.83
CA GLU A 351 -13.17 4.23 -19.45
C GLU A 351 -14.63 4.19 -18.97
N GLY A 352 -15.26 5.36 -18.79
CA GLY A 352 -16.64 5.45 -18.29
C GLY A 352 -16.82 5.05 -16.82
N HIS A 353 -15.72 4.90 -16.07
CA HIS A 353 -15.72 4.52 -14.65
C HIS A 353 -14.85 5.49 -13.85
N LEU A 354 -15.33 5.89 -12.67
CA LEU A 354 -14.61 6.80 -11.78
C LEU A 354 -14.34 6.17 -10.43
N ALA A 355 -13.07 6.13 -10.02
CA ALA A 355 -12.65 5.76 -8.68
C ALA A 355 -11.70 6.83 -8.11
N VAL A 356 -11.72 7.02 -6.79
CA VAL A 356 -10.75 7.86 -6.09
C VAL A 356 -9.85 7.06 -5.17
N ASN A 357 -8.70 7.65 -4.82
CA ASN A 357 -7.82 7.21 -3.75
C ASN A 357 -7.20 8.45 -3.06
N GLY A 358 -6.15 8.27 -2.26
CA GLY A 358 -5.43 9.36 -1.62
C GLY A 358 -3.92 9.16 -1.68
N MET A 359 -3.21 10.28 -1.77
CA MET A 359 -1.74 10.32 -1.76
C MET A 359 -1.24 11.48 -0.90
N SER A 360 0.05 11.44 -0.56
CA SER A 360 0.78 12.61 -0.07
C SER A 360 2.18 12.59 -0.68
N TYR A 361 2.77 13.77 -0.86
CA TYR A 361 4.21 13.89 -1.07
C TYR A 361 4.95 13.70 0.26
N GLN A 362 6.28 13.53 0.23
CA GLN A 362 7.06 13.37 1.46
C GLN A 362 6.85 14.52 2.45
N ALA A 363 6.70 15.76 1.96
CA ALA A 363 6.52 16.93 2.82
C ALA A 363 5.21 16.92 3.62
N ARG A 364 4.16 16.22 3.13
CA ARG A 364 2.82 16.20 3.74
C ARG A 364 2.31 17.59 4.14
N ASP A 365 2.40 18.53 3.19
CA ASP A 365 2.21 19.96 3.39
C ASP A 365 1.00 20.53 2.61
N SER A 366 0.15 19.68 2.02
CA SER A 366 -1.14 20.13 1.49
C SER A 366 -2.05 20.64 2.61
N ARG A 367 -3.03 21.47 2.24
CA ARG A 367 -3.94 22.13 3.19
C ARG A 367 -4.80 21.13 3.98
N ASN A 368 -5.14 20.00 3.37
CA ASN A 368 -6.10 19.04 3.93
C ASN A 368 -5.44 17.73 4.37
N ALA A 369 -5.94 17.20 5.48
CA ALA A 369 -5.88 15.77 5.77
C ALA A 369 -7.00 15.08 4.97
N ASN A 370 -6.74 13.90 4.42
CA ASN A 370 -7.81 13.10 3.83
C ASN A 370 -7.75 11.63 4.24
N SER A 371 -8.90 10.96 4.28
CA SER A 371 -8.96 9.50 4.41
C SER A 371 -10.16 8.96 3.68
N ALA A 372 -10.08 7.72 3.20
CA ALA A 372 -11.28 7.02 2.80
C ALA A 372 -12.11 6.68 4.05
N MET A 373 -13.37 7.08 4.08
CA MET A 373 -14.35 6.60 5.07
C MET A 373 -15.13 5.48 4.41
N ILE A 374 -14.91 4.25 4.87
CA ILE A 374 -15.37 3.05 4.17
C ILE A 374 -16.18 2.14 5.08
N VAL A 375 -17.11 1.44 4.46
CA VAL A 375 -17.98 0.43 5.06
C VAL A 375 -17.70 -0.93 4.42
N THR A 376 -17.69 -1.98 5.24
CA THR A 376 -17.47 -3.34 4.75
C THR A 376 -18.67 -3.83 3.94
N VAL A 377 -18.38 -4.47 2.81
CA VAL A 377 -19.35 -5.20 1.98
C VAL A 377 -18.97 -6.67 1.89
N THR A 378 -19.96 -7.55 2.01
CA THR A 378 -19.83 -9.01 1.91
C THR A 378 -20.45 -9.50 0.60
N PRO A 379 -20.23 -10.78 0.22
CA PRO A 379 -20.94 -11.38 -0.90
C PRO A 379 -22.47 -11.30 -0.85
N ASP A 380 -23.06 -11.10 0.33
CA ASP A 380 -24.51 -10.93 0.49
C ASP A 380 -25.00 -9.53 0.06
N ASP A 381 -24.09 -8.56 -0.09
CA ASP A 381 -24.40 -7.16 -0.41
C ASP A 381 -24.50 -6.87 -1.92
N PHE A 382 -24.13 -7.84 -2.76
CA PHE A 382 -24.19 -7.68 -4.21
C PHE A 382 -24.84 -8.90 -4.88
N PRO A 383 -25.60 -8.67 -5.97
CA PRO A 383 -26.42 -9.72 -6.56
C PRO A 383 -25.58 -10.79 -7.27
N GLY A 384 -26.01 -12.04 -7.14
CA GLY A 384 -25.46 -13.19 -7.88
C GLY A 384 -24.50 -14.05 -7.06
N THR A 385 -24.23 -15.25 -7.58
CA THR A 385 -23.30 -16.24 -6.98
C THR A 385 -21.97 -16.33 -7.72
N ASP A 386 -21.77 -15.46 -8.71
CA ASP A 386 -20.56 -15.43 -9.52
C ASP A 386 -19.36 -15.00 -8.69
N VAL A 387 -18.21 -15.66 -8.90
CA VAL A 387 -16.97 -15.31 -8.19
C VAL A 387 -16.51 -13.88 -8.45
N LEU A 388 -16.90 -13.28 -9.58
CA LEU A 388 -16.60 -11.90 -9.95
C LEU A 388 -17.72 -10.91 -9.60
N ALA A 389 -18.78 -11.32 -8.90
CA ALA A 389 -19.89 -10.42 -8.54
C ALA A 389 -19.41 -9.17 -7.76
N GLY A 390 -18.38 -9.31 -6.92
CA GLY A 390 -17.76 -8.17 -6.24
C GLY A 390 -17.03 -7.19 -7.18
N VAL A 391 -16.44 -7.69 -8.28
CA VAL A 391 -15.84 -6.84 -9.34
C VAL A 391 -16.92 -6.02 -10.04
N GLU A 392 -18.05 -6.66 -10.38
CA GLU A 392 -19.18 -5.99 -11.03
C GLU A 392 -19.87 -4.99 -10.10
N PHE A 393 -19.93 -5.28 -8.80
CA PHE A 393 -20.38 -4.30 -7.81
C PHE A 393 -19.49 -3.06 -7.77
N GLN A 394 -18.16 -3.23 -7.82
CA GLN A 394 -17.24 -2.09 -7.92
C GLN A 394 -17.49 -1.28 -9.20
N ARG A 395 -17.60 -1.95 -10.36
CA ARG A 395 -17.89 -1.28 -11.64
C ARG A 395 -19.20 -0.51 -11.61
N LYS A 396 -20.25 -1.06 -11.00
CA LYS A 396 -21.54 -0.39 -10.83
C LYS A 396 -21.38 0.94 -10.07
N LEU A 397 -20.66 0.93 -8.95
CA LEU A 397 -20.41 2.14 -8.16
C LEU A 397 -19.55 3.16 -8.95
N GLU A 398 -18.50 2.68 -9.61
CA GLU A 398 -17.60 3.53 -10.39
C GLU A 398 -18.30 4.17 -11.60
N LYS A 399 -19.20 3.45 -12.27
CA LYS A 399 -20.03 3.96 -13.36
C LYS A 399 -21.04 4.99 -12.88
N ALA A 400 -21.65 4.76 -11.71
CA ALA A 400 -22.54 5.74 -11.09
C ALA A 400 -21.79 7.03 -10.76
N ALA A 401 -20.59 6.92 -10.18
CA ALA A 401 -19.73 8.07 -9.88
C ALA A 401 -19.31 8.84 -11.14
N TYR A 402 -18.94 8.13 -12.21
CA TYR A 402 -18.60 8.74 -13.50
C TYR A 402 -19.77 9.54 -14.07
N GLY A 403 -20.98 8.95 -14.06
CA GLY A 403 -22.18 9.55 -14.64
C GLY A 403 -22.69 10.81 -13.95
N LEU A 404 -22.27 11.09 -12.71
CA LEU A 404 -22.67 12.30 -11.98
C LEU A 404 -22.03 13.57 -12.54
N CYS A 405 -20.80 13.47 -13.07
CA CYS A 405 -19.99 14.63 -13.47
C CYS A 405 -19.14 14.35 -14.73
N ASP A 406 -19.59 13.43 -15.58
CA ASP A 406 -18.94 13.03 -16.84
C ASP A 406 -17.41 12.83 -16.71
N GLY A 407 -17.00 12.03 -15.72
CA GLY A 407 -15.60 11.70 -15.48
C GLY A 407 -14.80 12.67 -14.59
N LYS A 408 -15.36 13.83 -14.23
CA LYS A 408 -14.84 14.66 -13.14
C LYS A 408 -15.21 14.04 -11.79
N VAL A 409 -14.37 14.24 -10.76
CA VAL A 409 -14.65 13.73 -9.41
C VAL A 409 -15.88 14.43 -8.82
N PRO A 410 -16.98 13.71 -8.51
CA PRO A 410 -18.13 14.33 -7.85
C PRO A 410 -17.77 14.67 -6.41
N VAL A 411 -18.12 15.89 -5.97
CA VAL A 411 -17.83 16.43 -4.65
C VAL A 411 -19.12 16.86 -3.96
N GLN A 412 -19.24 16.57 -2.66
CA GLN A 412 -20.40 16.95 -1.84
C GLN A 412 -19.94 17.32 -0.44
N LEU A 413 -20.51 18.37 0.15
CA LEU A 413 -20.30 18.71 1.55
C LEU A 413 -21.03 17.70 2.45
N PHE A 414 -20.44 17.35 3.59
CA PHE A 414 -21.01 16.33 4.48
C PHE A 414 -22.43 16.67 4.97
N GLY A 415 -22.72 17.95 5.23
CA GLY A 415 -24.05 18.41 5.60
C GLY A 415 -25.09 18.18 4.50
N ASP A 416 -24.71 18.38 3.24
CA ASP A 416 -25.55 18.11 2.07
C ASP A 416 -25.71 16.61 1.83
N PHE A 417 -24.65 15.82 2.06
CA PHE A 417 -24.71 14.36 2.03
C PHE A 417 -25.72 13.80 3.03
N CYS A 418 -25.78 14.36 4.25
CA CYS A 418 -26.78 13.97 5.25
C CYS A 418 -28.22 14.30 4.82
N ARG A 419 -28.41 15.39 4.08
CA ARG A 419 -29.73 15.82 3.55
C ARG A 419 -30.10 15.16 2.23
N ASN A 420 -29.16 14.45 1.60
CA ASN A 420 -29.31 13.90 0.26
C ASN A 420 -29.64 14.96 -0.82
N VAL A 421 -28.93 16.09 -0.79
CA VAL A 421 -29.05 17.16 -1.80
C VAL A 421 -27.69 17.45 -2.42
N PRO A 422 -27.59 17.84 -3.71
CA PRO A 422 -26.31 18.23 -4.29
C PRO A 422 -25.80 19.51 -3.61
N SER A 423 -24.49 19.60 -3.39
CA SER A 423 -23.86 20.86 -2.99
C SER A 423 -23.85 21.83 -4.16
N THR A 424 -24.08 23.11 -3.89
CA THR A 424 -24.05 24.19 -4.91
C THR A 424 -22.93 25.19 -4.68
N MET A 425 -22.34 25.21 -3.48
CA MET A 425 -21.18 26.02 -3.12
C MET A 425 -20.32 25.28 -2.09
N LEU A 426 -19.02 25.60 -2.07
CA LEU A 426 -18.09 25.10 -1.05
C LEU A 426 -18.23 25.88 0.26
N GLY A 427 -17.74 25.30 1.35
CA GLY A 427 -17.59 25.98 2.64
C GLY A 427 -16.15 26.47 2.87
N GLU A 428 -15.67 26.40 4.12
CA GLU A 428 -14.28 26.79 4.45
C GLU A 428 -13.26 25.77 3.90
N VAL A 429 -13.65 24.50 3.86
CA VAL A 429 -12.81 23.42 3.34
C VAL A 429 -12.89 23.37 1.82
N GLU A 430 -11.82 23.76 1.15
CA GLU A 430 -11.66 23.60 -0.29
C GLU A 430 -11.08 22.21 -0.63
N PRO A 431 -11.57 21.50 -1.67
CA PRO A 431 -11.06 20.19 -2.04
C PRO A 431 -9.59 20.23 -2.50
N CYS A 432 -8.75 19.36 -1.94
CA CYS A 432 -7.38 19.12 -2.41
C CYS A 432 -7.39 17.87 -3.32
N ILE A 433 -7.82 18.04 -4.56
CA ILE A 433 -7.98 16.94 -5.53
C ILE A 433 -6.95 17.04 -6.68
N LYS A 434 -6.33 15.92 -7.04
CA LYS A 434 -5.66 15.73 -8.33
C LYS A 434 -6.63 15.11 -9.33
N GLY A 435 -7.01 15.90 -10.32
CA GLY A 435 -8.13 15.63 -11.21
C GLY A 435 -9.12 16.80 -11.20
N GLN A 436 -9.87 16.95 -12.30
CA GLN A 436 -11.00 17.86 -12.33
C GLN A 436 -12.11 17.35 -11.38
N TYR A 437 -12.83 18.27 -10.74
CA TYR A 437 -13.95 17.95 -9.86
C TYR A 437 -15.16 18.84 -10.15
N GLU A 438 -16.32 18.40 -9.69
CA GLU A 438 -17.57 19.15 -9.81
C GLU A 438 -18.49 18.87 -8.61
N LEU A 439 -19.22 19.88 -8.14
CA LEU A 439 -20.16 19.70 -7.03
C LEU A 439 -21.38 18.90 -7.50
N SER A 440 -21.75 17.87 -6.74
CA SER A 440 -22.83 16.95 -7.09
C SER A 440 -23.39 16.25 -5.84
N ASN A 441 -24.21 15.21 -6.02
CA ASN A 441 -24.76 14.39 -4.95
C ASN A 441 -24.04 13.03 -4.87
N VAL A 442 -22.87 13.00 -4.21
CA VAL A 442 -22.05 11.81 -3.98
C VAL A 442 -22.84 10.68 -3.28
N ARG A 443 -23.84 11.02 -2.45
CA ARG A 443 -24.67 10.04 -1.75
C ARG A 443 -25.33 9.04 -2.71
N THR A 444 -25.76 9.48 -3.90
CA THR A 444 -26.53 8.65 -4.85
C THR A 444 -25.71 7.57 -5.54
N ILE A 445 -24.37 7.60 -5.39
CA ILE A 445 -23.48 6.54 -5.88
C ILE A 445 -23.77 5.22 -5.18
N PHE A 446 -24.16 5.28 -3.90
CA PHE A 446 -24.27 4.11 -3.02
C PHE A 446 -25.72 3.67 -2.83
N PRO A 447 -25.96 2.36 -2.62
CA PRO A 447 -27.19 1.89 -2.00
C PRO A 447 -27.51 2.63 -0.69
N GLN A 448 -28.80 2.76 -0.36
CA GLN A 448 -29.26 3.51 0.80
C GLN A 448 -28.66 2.99 2.10
N GLU A 449 -28.47 1.67 2.21
CA GLU A 449 -27.92 1.00 3.38
C GLU A 449 -26.46 1.42 3.62
N LEU A 450 -25.67 1.52 2.55
CA LEU A 450 -24.26 1.91 2.64
C LEU A 450 -24.09 3.40 2.90
N SER A 451 -24.86 4.25 2.22
CA SER A 451 -24.83 5.71 2.46
C SER A 451 -25.30 6.08 3.86
N SER A 452 -26.33 5.41 4.38
CA SER A 452 -26.80 5.61 5.76
C SER A 452 -25.76 5.15 6.78
N ALA A 453 -25.11 4.00 6.55
CA ALA A 453 -24.03 3.53 7.41
C ALA A 453 -22.85 4.52 7.43
N LEU A 454 -22.42 5.01 6.27
CA LEU A 454 -21.36 6.02 6.17
C LEU A 454 -21.71 7.30 6.94
N GLU A 455 -22.93 7.81 6.78
CA GLU A 455 -23.41 8.98 7.51
C GLU A 455 -23.34 8.77 9.03
N GLU A 456 -23.88 7.67 9.53
CA GLU A 456 -23.88 7.33 10.96
C GLU A 456 -22.44 7.18 11.49
N GLY A 457 -21.59 6.45 10.75
CA GLY A 457 -20.20 6.24 11.12
C GLY A 457 -19.38 7.53 11.19
N ILE A 458 -19.56 8.43 10.21
CA ILE A 458 -18.89 9.74 10.17
C ILE A 458 -19.38 10.64 11.31
N LYS A 459 -20.70 10.75 11.54
CA LYS A 459 -21.27 11.48 12.69
C LYS A 459 -20.72 10.94 14.01
N GLY A 460 -20.63 9.62 14.12
CA GLY A 460 -20.06 8.97 15.30
C GLY A 460 -18.61 9.38 15.56
N CYS A 461 -17.82 9.68 14.54
CA CYS A 461 -16.40 10.05 14.70
C CYS A 461 -16.17 11.43 15.35
N GLU A 462 -17.22 12.26 15.47
CA GLU A 462 -17.17 13.56 16.17
C GLU A 462 -16.67 13.43 17.62
N ALA A 463 -17.07 12.38 18.32
CA ALA A 463 -16.64 12.13 19.70
C ALA A 463 -15.19 11.61 19.81
N LEU A 464 -14.51 11.33 18.68
CA LEU A 464 -13.08 10.98 18.65
C LEU A 464 -12.22 12.18 18.24
N ILE A 465 -12.68 12.93 17.24
CA ILE A 465 -12.02 14.11 16.69
C ILE A 465 -13.10 15.18 16.56
N HIS A 466 -13.04 16.20 17.41
CA HIS A 466 -14.00 17.30 17.38
C HIS A 466 -13.92 18.03 16.04
N GLY A 467 -15.07 18.27 15.41
CA GLY A 467 -15.23 18.82 14.08
C GLY A 467 -15.14 17.81 12.94
N PHE A 468 -14.93 16.52 13.21
CA PHE A 468 -14.83 15.51 12.15
C PHE A 468 -16.13 15.41 11.33
N SER A 469 -17.27 15.68 11.95
CA SER A 469 -18.59 15.70 11.29
C SER A 469 -19.05 17.11 10.87
N ARG A 470 -18.11 18.07 10.76
CA ARG A 470 -18.42 19.44 10.30
C ARG A 470 -19.19 19.44 8.98
N SER A 471 -20.18 20.32 8.86
CA SER A 471 -21.12 20.31 7.73
C SER A 471 -20.47 20.60 6.39
N ASP A 472 -19.34 21.31 6.39
CA ASP A 472 -18.55 21.68 5.22
C ASP A 472 -17.33 20.77 4.99
N ALA A 473 -17.20 19.64 5.71
CA ALA A 473 -16.22 18.63 5.34
C ALA A 473 -16.51 18.12 3.93
N VAL A 474 -15.47 17.93 3.12
CA VAL A 474 -15.60 17.59 1.71
C VAL A 474 -15.64 16.07 1.57
N LEU A 475 -16.65 15.54 0.89
CA LEU A 475 -16.73 14.15 0.43
C LEU A 475 -16.51 14.07 -1.08
N SER A 476 -15.66 13.17 -1.52
CA SER A 476 -15.21 13.08 -2.91
C SER A 476 -15.31 11.65 -3.45
N GLY A 477 -15.98 11.50 -4.59
CA GLY A 477 -15.98 10.30 -5.43
C GLY A 477 -16.38 8.99 -4.73
N VAL A 478 -15.93 7.88 -5.29
CA VAL A 478 -16.04 6.55 -4.67
C VAL A 478 -14.68 5.89 -4.51
N GLU A 479 -14.38 5.49 -3.28
CA GLU A 479 -13.27 4.61 -2.94
C GLU A 479 -13.78 3.16 -3.05
N SER A 480 -13.76 2.58 -4.25
CA SER A 480 -14.31 1.24 -4.53
C SER A 480 -13.28 0.11 -4.39
N ARG A 481 -11.98 0.45 -4.38
CA ARG A 481 -10.88 -0.52 -4.58
C ARG A 481 -9.93 -0.59 -3.37
N THR A 482 -10.48 -0.89 -2.19
CA THR A 482 -9.72 -0.90 -0.92
C THR A 482 -8.94 -2.19 -0.67
N SER A 483 -9.37 -3.30 -1.27
CA SER A 483 -8.68 -4.59 -1.30
C SER A 483 -9.30 -5.45 -2.41
N SER A 484 -8.68 -6.59 -2.73
CA SER A 484 -9.23 -7.48 -3.77
C SER A 484 -10.62 -8.02 -3.41
N PRO A 485 -11.57 -7.95 -4.36
CA PRO A 485 -12.90 -8.58 -4.24
C PRO A 485 -12.85 -10.10 -4.45
N VAL A 486 -11.67 -10.64 -4.81
CA VAL A 486 -11.46 -12.07 -5.04
C VAL A 486 -10.26 -12.59 -4.24
N ARG A 487 -10.29 -13.88 -3.96
CA ARG A 487 -9.17 -14.68 -3.46
C ARG A 487 -8.82 -15.69 -4.55
N ILE A 488 -7.61 -15.62 -5.09
CA ILE A 488 -7.09 -16.65 -6.01
C ILE A 488 -6.44 -17.73 -5.15
N ILE A 489 -6.99 -18.95 -5.16
CA ILE A 489 -6.62 -19.97 -4.17
C ILE A 489 -5.22 -20.52 -4.46
N ARG A 490 -4.41 -20.59 -3.40
CA ARG A 490 -3.10 -21.25 -3.36
C ARG A 490 -2.93 -22.09 -2.09
N ASN A 491 -2.11 -23.13 -2.15
CA ASN A 491 -1.78 -24.03 -1.05
C ASN A 491 -0.71 -23.46 -0.11
N THR A 492 -0.21 -24.28 0.82
CA THR A 492 0.85 -23.92 1.78
C THR A 492 2.21 -23.70 1.13
N GLU A 493 2.41 -24.27 -0.05
CA GLU A 493 3.58 -24.11 -0.92
C GLU A 493 3.42 -22.92 -1.88
N PHE A 494 2.35 -22.15 -1.72
CA PHE A 494 2.01 -20.95 -2.48
C PHE A 494 1.61 -21.18 -3.95
N GLU A 495 1.43 -22.43 -4.38
CA GLU A 495 0.96 -22.78 -5.73
C GLU A 495 -0.57 -22.87 -5.79
N SER A 496 -1.15 -22.49 -6.92
CA SER A 496 -2.55 -22.81 -7.24
C SER A 496 -2.72 -24.31 -7.57
N LYS A 497 -3.96 -24.73 -7.85
CA LYS A 497 -4.24 -26.09 -8.34
C LYS A 497 -3.50 -26.37 -9.67
N LEU A 498 -3.26 -25.34 -10.46
CA LEU A 498 -2.41 -25.40 -11.64
C LEU A 498 -0.94 -25.31 -11.20
N SER A 499 -0.18 -26.41 -11.36
CA SER A 499 1.22 -26.45 -10.93
C SER A 499 2.08 -25.45 -11.70
N GLY A 500 2.98 -24.77 -11.00
CA GLY A 500 3.79 -23.69 -11.54
C GLY A 500 3.13 -22.31 -11.47
N LEU A 501 1.86 -22.20 -11.08
CA LEU A 501 1.18 -20.91 -10.93
C LEU A 501 1.17 -20.45 -9.47
N TYR A 502 1.72 -19.27 -9.17
CA TYR A 502 1.84 -18.71 -7.82
C TYR A 502 1.03 -17.41 -7.69
N PRO A 503 -0.22 -17.47 -7.20
CA PRO A 503 -0.99 -16.28 -6.85
C PRO A 503 -0.27 -15.45 -5.79
N CYS A 504 -0.09 -14.14 -6.00
CA CYS A 504 0.74 -13.29 -5.13
C CYS A 504 0.14 -11.90 -4.88
N GLY A 505 0.38 -11.38 -3.67
CA GLY A 505 0.09 -10.00 -3.32
C GLY A 505 -1.41 -9.68 -3.19
N GLU A 506 -1.74 -8.41 -3.38
CA GLU A 506 -3.08 -7.90 -3.09
C GLU A 506 -4.13 -8.39 -4.08
N GLY A 507 -3.78 -8.51 -5.37
CA GLY A 507 -4.69 -9.04 -6.40
C GLY A 507 -5.18 -10.45 -6.09
N ALA A 508 -4.29 -11.31 -5.61
CA ALA A 508 -4.62 -12.65 -5.15
C ALA A 508 -5.34 -12.68 -3.78
N GLY A 509 -5.44 -11.53 -3.10
CA GLY A 509 -6.10 -11.34 -1.81
C GLY A 509 -5.20 -11.54 -0.59
N TYR A 510 -3.90 -11.83 -0.74
CA TYR A 510 -2.97 -12.22 0.35
C TYR A 510 -2.22 -11.05 1.00
N ALA A 511 -2.46 -9.83 0.52
CA ALA A 511 -1.90 -8.59 1.06
C ALA A 511 -2.96 -7.47 1.05
N GLY A 512 -2.68 -6.35 1.70
CA GLY A 512 -3.57 -5.18 1.77
C GLY A 512 -2.81 -3.85 1.91
N GLY A 513 -1.62 -3.76 1.31
CA GLY A 513 -0.74 -2.60 1.37
C GLY A 513 0.69 -2.94 0.94
N ILE A 514 1.48 -1.91 0.65
CA ILE A 514 2.83 -1.98 0.04
C ILE A 514 3.72 -3.04 0.73
N THR A 515 3.96 -2.87 2.04
CA THR A 515 4.85 -3.76 2.79
C THR A 515 4.33 -5.20 2.84
N SER A 516 3.03 -5.40 3.05
CA SER A 516 2.46 -6.76 3.06
C SER A 516 2.52 -7.44 1.69
N ALA A 517 2.38 -6.69 0.59
CA ALA A 517 2.50 -7.20 -0.76
C ALA A 517 3.95 -7.55 -1.10
N ALA A 518 4.90 -6.67 -0.74
CA ALA A 518 6.33 -6.95 -0.86
C ALA A 518 6.73 -8.21 -0.07
N MET A 519 6.30 -8.33 1.20
CA MET A 519 6.53 -9.52 2.03
C MET A 519 5.96 -10.80 1.41
N ASP A 520 4.81 -10.72 0.73
CA ASP A 520 4.25 -11.87 0.01
C ASP A 520 5.11 -12.22 -1.22
N GLY A 521 5.62 -11.22 -1.93
CA GLY A 521 6.63 -11.40 -2.99
C GLY A 521 7.88 -12.13 -2.51
N LEU A 522 8.42 -11.77 -1.34
CA LEU A 522 9.55 -12.48 -0.71
C LEU A 522 9.20 -13.95 -0.48
N LYS A 523 8.01 -14.24 0.07
CA LYS A 523 7.58 -15.63 0.33
C LYS A 523 7.48 -16.45 -0.95
N ILE A 524 7.00 -15.86 -2.05
CA ILE A 524 6.95 -16.55 -3.34
C ILE A 524 8.36 -16.83 -3.88
N ALA A 525 9.26 -15.84 -3.82
CA ALA A 525 10.65 -16.04 -4.23
C ALA A 525 11.32 -17.17 -3.42
N GLU A 526 11.09 -17.22 -2.11
CA GLU A 526 11.58 -18.29 -1.23
C GLU A 526 10.97 -19.65 -1.57
N ALA A 527 9.68 -19.72 -1.91
CA ALA A 527 9.00 -20.96 -2.27
C ALA A 527 9.54 -21.51 -3.59
N ILE A 528 9.76 -20.65 -4.58
CA ILE A 528 10.41 -21.00 -5.84
C ILE A 528 11.84 -21.49 -5.57
N ALA A 529 12.60 -20.75 -4.77
CA ALA A 529 13.99 -21.10 -4.49
C ALA A 529 14.11 -22.47 -3.81
N LYS A 530 13.30 -22.75 -2.79
CA LYS A 530 13.28 -24.06 -2.10
C LYS A 530 12.96 -25.24 -3.03
N LYS A 531 12.33 -24.99 -4.18
CA LYS A 531 11.93 -26.02 -5.13
C LYS A 531 12.95 -26.20 -6.25
N TYR A 532 13.59 -25.12 -6.71
CA TYR A 532 14.38 -25.14 -7.94
C TYR A 532 15.83 -24.67 -7.76
N VAL A 533 16.74 -25.24 -8.53
CA VAL A 533 18.13 -24.79 -8.71
C VAL A 533 18.13 -23.48 -9.53
N PRO A 534 18.98 -22.49 -9.22
CA PRO A 534 19.07 -21.24 -9.99
C PRO A 534 19.61 -21.47 -11.42
N CYS A 535 19.47 -20.46 -12.28
CA CYS A 535 19.95 -20.54 -13.67
C CYS A 535 21.47 -20.40 -13.77
N TYR A 536 22.09 -19.73 -12.79
CA TYR A 536 23.53 -19.57 -12.63
C TYR A 536 23.86 -19.34 -11.14
N ASP A 537 25.11 -19.60 -10.79
CA ASP A 537 25.65 -19.46 -9.43
C ASP A 537 25.88 -17.99 -9.03
#